data_AF-A0A7J4I3R7-F1
#
_entry.id   AF-A0A7J4I3R7-F1
#
_cell.length_a   1.000
_cell.length_b   1.000
_cell.length_c   1.000
_cell.angle_alpha   90.00
_cell.angle_beta   90.00
_cell.angle_gamma   90.00
#
_symmetry.space_group_name_H-M   'P 1'
#
loop_
_entity.id
_entity.type
_entity.pdbx_description
1 polymer ?
#
loop_
_entity_poly.entity_id
_entity_poly.type
_entity_poly.pdbx_seq_one_letter_code
_entity_poly.pdbx_strand_id
1 'polypeptide(L)' 'MEIKFKRQLRKSGGSAVVAIPKEVCDAIGIKLDDEIFIKIENKKIILEKA' A
#
# COMPACT_ATOMS: atom_id res chain seq x y z
N MET A 1 -7.61 4.43 -13.74
CA MET A 1 -6.58 5.50 -13.68
C MET A 1 -5.26 4.83 -13.32
N GLU A 2 -4.20 4.96 -14.13
CA GLU A 2 -2.91 4.33 -13.83
C GLU A 2 -1.95 5.39 -13.28
N ILE A 3 -1.54 5.25 -12.01
CA ILE A 3 -0.61 6.17 -11.34
C ILE A 3 0.74 5.47 -11.21
N LYS A 4 1.70 5.86 -12.04
CA LYS A 4 3.09 5.36 -11.95
C LYS A 4 3.87 6.21 -10.95
N PHE A 5 4.08 5.68 -9.74
CA PHE A 5 4.78 6.38 -8.67
C PHE A 5 6.04 5.61 -8.23
N LYS A 6 7.20 6.29 -8.23
CA LYS A 6 8.49 5.71 -7.81
C LYS A 6 8.56 5.71 -6.28
N ARG A 7 8.32 4.56 -5.65
CA ARG A 7 8.41 4.39 -4.20
C ARG A 7 9.79 3.90 -3.77
N GLN A 8 10.30 4.48 -2.69
CA GLN A 8 11.46 3.93 -1.97
C GLN A 8 10.96 3.07 -0.82
N LEU A 9 11.59 1.91 -0.64
CA LEU A 9 11.46 1.11 0.57
C LEU A 9 12.12 1.85 1.72
N ARG A 10 11.37 2.09 2.80
CA ARG A 10 11.86 2.63 4.06
C ARG A 10 11.78 1.54 5.14
N LYS A 11 12.44 1.79 6.26
CA LYS A 11 12.28 0.97 7.47
C LYS A 11 11.48 1.76 8.50
N SER A 12 10.55 1.10 9.18
CA SER A 12 9.88 1.61 10.38
C SER A 12 9.84 0.50 11.41
N GLY A 13 10.46 0.73 12.56
CA GLY A 13 10.76 -0.33 13.52
C GLY A 13 11.54 -1.47 12.86
N GLY A 14 11.05 -2.71 13.03
CA GLY A 14 11.61 -3.92 12.42
C GLY A 14 11.11 -4.24 11.00
N SER A 15 10.23 -3.41 10.43
CA SER A 15 9.52 -3.75 9.19
C SER A 15 9.88 -2.83 8.03
N ALA A 16 9.80 -3.38 6.82
CA ALA A 16 9.85 -2.62 5.58
C ALA A 16 8.51 -1.92 5.34
N VAL A 17 8.57 -0.67 4.89
CA VAL A 17 7.40 0.17 4.62
C VAL A 17 7.53 0.87 3.29
N VAL A 18 6.39 1.03 2.63
CA VAL A 18 6.26 1.70 1.35
C VAL A 18 5.15 2.73 1.49
N ALA A 19 5.47 4.00 1.24
CA ALA A 19 4.50 5.09 1.37
C ALA A 19 3.47 5.02 0.22
N ILE A 20 2.19 4.90 0.57
CA ILE A 20 1.08 4.97 -0.38
C ILE A 20 0.61 6.43 -0.45
N PRO A 21 0.68 7.12 -1.61
CA PRO A 21 0.05 8.41 -1.83
C PRO A 21 -1.38 8.48 -1.31
N LYS A 22 -1.70 9.63 -0.71
CA LYS A 22 -2.98 9.86 -0.04
C LYS A 22 -4.16 9.68 -1.01
N GLU A 23 -4.01 10.09 -2.26
CA GLU A 23 -5.09 9.98 -3.26
C GLU A 23 -5.49 8.53 -3.52
N VAL A 24 -4.54 7.59 -3.42
CA VAL A 24 -4.81 6.15 -3.56
C VAL A 24 -5.54 5.62 -2.33
N CYS A 25 -5.13 6.02 -1.13
CA CYS A 25 -5.82 5.66 0.11
C CYS A 25 -7.26 6.20 0.10
N ASP A 26 -7.45 7.45 -0.30
CA ASP A 26 -8.77 8.10 -0.39
C ASP A 26 -9.66 7.40 -1.43
N ALA A 27 -9.11 7.02 -2.60
CA ALA A 27 -9.84 6.31 -3.65
C ALA A 27 -10.27 4.89 -3.24
N ILE A 28 -9.47 4.18 -2.44
CA ILE A 28 -9.79 2.84 -1.94
C ILE A 28 -10.63 2.94 -0.64
N GLY A 29 -10.63 4.09 0.02
CA GLY A 29 -11.31 4.31 1.30
C GLY A 29 -10.60 3.63 2.48
N ILE A 30 -9.27 3.59 2.46
CA ILE A 30 -8.42 3.09 3.55
C ILE A 30 -8.09 4.24 4.50
N LYS A 31 -8.26 4.01 5.80
CA LYS A 31 -7.89 4.96 6.86
C LYS A 31 -6.69 4.44 7.68
N LEU A 32 -6.14 5.31 8.52
CA LEU A 32 -5.19 4.89 9.54
C LEU A 32 -5.85 3.83 10.43
N ASP A 33 -5.09 2.80 10.78
CA ASP A 33 -5.49 1.66 11.60
C ASP A 33 -6.52 0.69 10.99
N ASP A 34 -6.88 0.87 9.71
CA ASP A 34 -7.68 -0.14 8.98
C ASP A 34 -6.85 -1.42 8.75
N GLU A 35 -7.49 -2.57 8.86
CA GLU A 35 -6.93 -3.84 8.43
C GLU A 35 -7.01 -3.99 6.90
N ILE A 36 -5.96 -4.57 6.32
CA ILE A 36 -5.86 -4.79 4.88
C ILE A 36 -5.37 -6.21 4.58
N PHE A 37 -5.95 -6.83 3.57
CA PHE A 37 -5.46 -8.10 3.04
C PHE A 37 -4.30 -7.83 2.08
N ILE A 38 -3.20 -8.56 2.28
CA ILE A 38 -2.02 -8.52 1.43
C ILE A 38 -1.91 -9.86 0.69
N LYS A 39 -2.01 -9.82 -0.64
CA LYS A 39 -1.79 -10.98 -1.52
C LYS A 39 -0.54 -10.76 -2.36
N ILE A 40 0.16 -11.85 -2.67
CA ILE A 40 1.35 -11.84 -3.52
C ILE A 40 1.06 -12.69 -4.75
N GLU A 41 1.06 -12.06 -5.92
CA GLU A 41 0.79 -12.73 -7.20
C GLU A 41 1.66 -12.13 -8.29
N ASN A 42 2.28 -12.96 -9.14
CA ASN A 42 3.06 -12.51 -10.31
C ASN A 42 4.14 -11.45 -10.00
N LYS A 43 4.86 -11.60 -8.87
CA LYS A 43 5.85 -10.63 -8.35
C LYS A 43 5.25 -9.24 -8.04
N LYS A 44 3.94 -9.17 -7.81
CA LYS A 44 3.21 -7.97 -7.39
C LYS A 44 2.62 -8.18 -6.01
N ILE A 45 2.55 -7.10 -5.24
CA ILE A 45 1.79 -7.04 -4.00
C ILE A 45 0.43 -6.45 -4.35
N ILE A 46 -0.64 -7.16 -4.01
CA ILE A 46 -2.03 -6.75 -4.19
C ILE A 46 -2.57 -6.45 -2.79
N LEU A 47 -3.12 -5.25 -2.62
CA LEU A 47 -3.73 -4.79 -1.38
C LEU A 47 -5.24 -4.73 -1.59
N GLU A 48 -5.99 -5.35 -0.69
CA GLU A 48 -7.46 -5.30 -0.66
C GLU A 48 -7.91 -4.84 0.72
N LYS A 49 -8.99 -4.05 0.74
CA LYS A 49 -9.62 -3.64 1.99
C LYS A 49 -10.24 -4.86 2.67
N ALA A 50 -10.09 -4.98 3.99
CA ALA A 50 -10.72 -6.03 4.77
C ALA A 50 -12.24 -5.90 4.88
#